data_AF-A0A3R7L8T2-F1
#
_entry.id   AF-A0A3R7L8T2-F1
#
_cell.length_a   1.000
_cell.length_b   1.000
_cell.length_c   1.000
_cell.angle_alpha   90.00
_cell.angle_beta   90.00
_cell.angle_gamma   90.00
#
_symmetry.space_group_name_H-M   'P 1'
#
loop_
_entity.id
_entity.type
_entity.pdbx_description
1 polymer ?
#
loop_
_entity_poly.entity_id
_entity_poly.type
_entity_poly.pdbx_seq_one_letter_code
_entity_poly.pdbx_strand_id
1 'polypeptide(L)'
;MLGRRSERKKSRGGPRGVARGVGRYFWGLALLSAACLSLAATLWQSGGAHSPSSFVWVNGTRDLLSELRLAREVGNATTISRVADSMMEVGLALESTLAGAADKATAIAAEKDVLHAAETYRLATDFVLETLSPVLQAKSADAVPQKYFAEPKFLWRWVAVAAYALTTALPEYFLALDDAGAHGEALVAGLQLLLNASNAAASASSPFVPSAHTPLVECAHYERNSRWRKFCSSGFSSLNGLEVRRAAILEELIALHPDYAPLRLHYAVALSLGRQTAKSDVVLALLERERGKLHTRTHVDPLHGALLGLCEVFRSSTGETERAERAARALEGMRQIGTCARLLQPFHADMDSWRHRFHGQDRPDVMDKRQARRLLDVTQKVLEENGMLESLPAGLRACGEKD
;
A
#
# COMPACT_ATOMS: atom_id res chain seq x y z
N MET A 1 -10.79 -13.63 121.31
CA MET A 1 -9.47 -14.05 120.78
C MET A 1 -9.17 -13.12 119.59
N LEU A 2 -8.45 -12.01 119.83
CA LEU A 2 -7.00 -11.86 119.58
C LEU A 2 -6.66 -12.25 118.13
N GLY A 3 -6.25 -11.40 117.20
CA GLY A 3 -5.55 -10.12 117.27
C GLY A 3 -4.23 -10.22 116.48
N ARG A 4 -3.87 -9.12 115.79
CA ARG A 4 -2.59 -8.77 115.10
C ARG A 4 -2.56 -9.01 113.57
N ARG A 5 -2.49 -7.99 112.69
CA ARG A 5 -1.50 -6.88 112.43
C ARG A 5 -0.11 -7.34 111.97
N SER A 6 0.19 -7.10 110.67
CA SER A 6 1.33 -6.29 110.16
C SER A 6 1.08 -5.98 108.67
N GLU A 7 0.80 -4.74 108.24
CA GLU A 7 1.77 -3.70 107.79
C GLU A 7 2.77 -4.20 106.73
N ARG A 8 2.88 -3.64 105.51
CA ARG A 8 3.35 -2.27 105.20
C ARG A 8 3.14 -1.83 103.73
N LYS A 9 2.63 -0.59 103.57
CA LYS A 9 3.04 0.55 102.70
C LYS A 9 3.07 0.45 101.14
N LYS A 10 2.18 1.23 100.49
CA LYS A 10 2.38 2.48 99.65
C LYS A 10 2.87 2.22 98.21
N SER A 11 2.35 2.81 97.12
CA SER A 11 1.86 4.18 96.84
C SER A 11 0.78 4.19 95.72
N ARG A 12 -0.35 4.90 95.90
CA ARG A 12 -0.70 6.23 95.31
C ARG A 12 -0.48 6.40 93.80
N GLY A 13 -1.60 6.68 93.10
CA GLY A 13 -1.67 7.70 92.05
C GLY A 13 -1.95 7.21 90.63
N GLY A 14 -3.21 6.94 90.29
CA GLY A 14 -3.64 6.80 88.88
C GLY A 14 -4.25 8.11 88.38
N PRO A 15 -3.64 8.81 87.39
CA PRO A 15 -4.27 9.96 86.77
C PRO A 15 -5.23 9.51 85.67
N ARG A 16 -6.44 10.06 85.67
CA ARG A 16 -7.25 10.23 84.46
C ARG A 16 -6.46 11.12 83.49
N GLY A 17 -6.33 10.70 82.22
CA GLY A 17 -5.80 11.59 81.19
C GLY A 17 -5.54 10.96 79.82
N VAL A 18 -6.41 11.33 78.88
CA VAL A 18 -6.10 11.57 77.45
C VAL A 18 -5.83 10.35 76.55
N ALA A 19 -6.89 9.62 76.20
CA ALA A 19 -6.98 8.91 74.92
C ALA A 19 -7.56 9.86 73.85
N ARG A 20 -6.77 10.83 73.39
CA ARG A 20 -7.09 11.66 72.21
C ARG A 20 -5.84 11.72 71.33
N GLY A 21 -5.76 10.85 70.33
CA GLY A 21 -4.69 10.91 69.33
C GLY A 21 -4.76 9.84 68.26
N VAL A 22 -5.15 8.60 68.60
CA VAL A 22 -5.05 7.47 67.67
C VAL A 22 -6.24 7.41 66.68
N GLY A 23 -7.43 7.88 67.10
CA GLY A 23 -8.64 7.83 66.26
C GLY A 23 -8.58 8.75 65.02
N ARG A 24 -7.97 9.94 65.11
CA ARG A 24 -7.91 10.88 63.96
C ARG A 24 -6.98 10.39 62.85
N TYR A 25 -5.89 9.72 63.19
CA TYR A 25 -4.97 9.14 62.21
C TYR A 25 -5.61 7.95 61.48
N PHE A 26 -6.32 7.09 62.21
CA PHE A 26 -7.05 5.96 61.63
C PHE A 26 -8.22 6.42 60.74
N TRP A 27 -8.97 7.45 61.15
CA TRP A 27 -10.01 8.04 60.32
C TRP A 27 -9.45 8.78 59.10
N GLY A 28 -8.30 9.43 59.22
CA GLY A 28 -7.58 10.03 58.09
C GLY A 28 -7.15 8.97 57.07
N LEU A 29 -6.57 7.86 57.52
CA LEU A 29 -6.20 6.72 56.67
C LEU A 29 -7.42 6.02 56.05
N ALA A 30 -8.52 5.88 56.79
CA ALA A 30 -9.76 5.31 56.29
C ALA A 30 -10.42 6.20 55.23
N LEU A 31 -10.41 7.53 55.41
CA LEU A 31 -10.92 8.47 54.42
C LEU A 31 -10.01 8.54 53.19
N LEU A 32 -8.69 8.46 53.36
CA LEU A 32 -7.75 8.45 52.24
C LEU A 32 -7.86 7.16 51.43
N SER A 33 -8.01 6.01 52.10
CA SER A 33 -8.25 4.73 51.43
C SER A 33 -9.63 4.67 50.78
N ALA A 34 -10.67 5.23 51.40
CA ALA A 34 -11.98 5.39 50.77
C ALA A 34 -11.92 6.33 49.56
N ALA A 35 -11.17 7.43 49.62
CA ALA A 35 -10.96 8.34 48.50
C ALA A 35 -10.15 7.68 47.38
N CYS A 36 -9.10 6.91 47.70
CA CYS A 36 -8.34 6.14 46.72
C CYS A 36 -9.15 5.00 46.11
N LEU A 37 -10.00 4.32 46.89
CA LEU A 37 -10.91 3.29 46.39
C LEU A 37 -12.03 3.89 45.55
N SER A 38 -12.51 5.08 45.92
CA SER A 38 -13.49 5.82 45.12
C SER A 38 -12.84 6.33 43.83
N LEU A 39 -11.59 6.79 43.88
CA LEU A 39 -10.82 7.20 42.70
C LEU A 39 -10.49 5.99 41.82
N ALA A 40 -10.17 4.84 42.40
CA ALA A 40 -9.95 3.59 41.67
C ALA A 40 -11.26 3.09 41.07
N ALA A 41 -12.37 3.18 41.80
CA ALA A 41 -13.70 2.82 41.29
C ALA A 41 -14.19 3.79 40.23
N THR A 42 -13.91 5.10 40.34
CA THR A 42 -14.21 6.07 39.27
C THR A 42 -13.29 5.90 38.08
N LEU A 43 -12.00 5.55 38.27
CA LEU A 43 -11.09 5.19 37.17
C LEU A 43 -11.48 3.86 36.50
N TRP A 44 -12.06 2.92 37.26
CA TRP A 44 -12.54 1.64 36.75
C TRP A 44 -13.91 1.77 36.07
N GLN A 45 -14.79 2.62 36.59
CA GLN A 45 -16.08 2.96 35.97
C GLN A 45 -15.94 3.93 34.79
N SER A 46 -14.97 4.85 34.83
CA SER A 46 -14.52 5.61 33.65
C SER A 46 -13.67 4.76 32.71
N GLY A 47 -13.28 3.56 33.15
CA GLY A 47 -12.78 2.46 32.33
C GLY A 47 -13.88 1.79 31.48
N GLY A 48 -15.04 2.42 31.33
CA GLY A 48 -15.95 2.18 30.22
C GLY A 48 -15.28 2.55 28.90
N ALA A 49 -14.60 1.58 28.29
CA ALA A 49 -14.28 1.52 26.87
C ALA A 49 -13.58 2.75 26.23
N HIS A 50 -12.53 3.30 26.87
CA HIS A 50 -11.48 3.99 26.12
C HIS A 50 -10.25 3.11 26.13
N SER A 51 -10.26 2.15 25.18
CA SER A 51 -9.12 1.30 24.91
C SER A 51 -7.89 2.17 24.63
N PRO A 52 -6.68 1.81 25.09
CA PRO A 52 -5.44 2.52 24.75
C PRO A 52 -5.24 2.69 23.23
N SER A 53 -5.98 1.95 22.39
CA SER A 53 -6.10 2.20 20.95
C SER A 53 -6.71 3.56 20.62
N SER A 54 -7.78 4.02 21.30
CA SER A 54 -8.47 5.28 20.95
C SER A 54 -7.59 6.51 21.17
N PHE A 55 -6.68 6.48 22.15
CA PHE A 55 -5.72 7.55 22.39
C PHE A 55 -4.65 7.65 21.29
N VAL A 56 -4.19 6.49 20.77
CA VAL A 56 -3.25 6.43 19.63
C VAL A 56 -3.93 6.96 18.37
N TRP A 57 -5.19 6.63 18.17
CA TRP A 57 -6.01 7.10 17.04
C TRP A 57 -6.19 8.61 17.01
N VAL A 58 -6.67 9.19 18.11
CA VAL A 58 -7.00 10.61 18.18
C VAL A 58 -5.74 11.47 18.06
N ASN A 59 -4.64 11.06 18.68
CA ASN A 59 -3.39 11.82 18.60
C ASN A 59 -2.72 11.66 17.23
N GLY A 60 -2.58 10.43 16.72
CA GLY A 60 -1.99 10.20 15.40
C GLY A 60 -2.77 10.90 14.28
N THR A 61 -4.11 10.88 14.35
CA THR A 61 -4.97 11.60 13.39
C THR A 61 -4.81 13.12 13.51
N ARG A 62 -4.73 13.65 14.73
CA ARG A 62 -4.50 15.09 14.96
C ARG A 62 -3.13 15.52 14.44
N ASP A 63 -2.10 14.73 14.70
CA ASP A 63 -0.73 15.00 14.27
C ASP A 63 -0.64 14.96 12.74
N LEU A 64 -1.24 13.94 12.10
CA LEU A 64 -1.35 13.86 10.65
C LEU A 64 -2.05 15.09 10.06
N LEU A 65 -3.18 15.52 10.65
CA LEU A 65 -3.90 16.70 10.20
C LEU A 65 -3.08 17.98 10.37
N SER A 66 -2.32 18.10 11.46
CA SER A 66 -1.43 19.23 11.72
C SER A 66 -0.28 19.29 10.70
N GLU A 67 0.40 18.17 10.49
CA GLU A 67 1.50 18.07 9.50
C GLU A 67 0.99 18.29 8.08
N LEU A 68 -0.23 17.81 7.75
CA LEU A 68 -0.84 18.06 6.44
C LEU A 68 -1.09 19.55 6.20
N ARG A 69 -1.59 20.28 7.21
CA ARG A 69 -1.78 21.74 7.11
C ARG A 69 -0.45 22.45 6.90
N LEU A 70 0.56 22.11 7.71
CA LEU A 70 1.89 22.69 7.58
C LEU A 70 2.52 22.40 6.21
N ALA A 71 2.40 21.17 5.72
CA ALA A 71 2.94 20.77 4.42
C ALA A 71 2.23 21.47 3.26
N ARG A 72 0.93 21.77 3.36
CA ARG A 72 0.20 22.57 2.36
C ARG A 72 0.65 24.03 2.33
N GLU A 73 1.00 24.60 3.48
CA GLU A 73 1.49 25.98 3.58
C GLU A 73 2.94 26.12 3.12
N VAL A 74 3.83 25.22 3.55
CA VAL A 74 5.27 25.33 3.33
C VAL A 74 5.73 24.59 2.07
N GLY A 75 5.18 23.40 1.80
CA GLY A 75 5.41 22.66 0.56
C GLY A 75 6.84 22.20 0.31
N ASN A 76 7.60 21.83 1.35
CA ASN A 76 8.99 21.36 1.21
C ASN A 76 9.17 19.87 1.57
N ALA A 77 10.28 19.27 1.15
CA ALA A 77 10.55 17.84 1.34
C ALA A 77 10.50 17.37 2.82
N THR A 78 10.90 18.22 3.77
CA THR A 78 10.86 17.89 5.20
C THR A 78 9.42 17.77 5.71
N THR A 79 8.57 18.75 5.39
CA THR A 79 7.16 18.75 5.80
C THR A 79 6.37 17.62 5.13
N ILE A 80 6.63 17.34 3.85
CA ILE A 80 6.04 16.17 3.15
C ILE A 80 6.50 14.86 3.81
N SER A 81 7.76 14.75 4.23
CA SER A 81 8.26 13.55 4.91
C SER A 81 7.59 13.33 6.27
N ARG A 82 7.27 14.39 7.02
CA ARG A 82 6.51 14.28 8.28
C ARG A 82 5.07 13.84 8.06
N VAL A 83 4.44 14.28 6.96
CA VAL A 83 3.14 13.74 6.55
C VAL A 83 3.26 12.24 6.29
N ALA A 84 4.29 11.80 5.56
CA ALA A 84 4.52 10.38 5.30
C ALA A 84 4.80 9.57 6.59
N ASP A 85 5.51 10.14 7.57
CA ASP A 85 5.71 9.54 8.90
C ASP A 85 4.36 9.32 9.60
N SER A 86 3.56 10.39 9.73
CA SER A 86 2.27 10.36 10.41
C SER A 86 1.26 9.46 9.70
N MET A 87 1.32 9.41 8.35
CA MET A 87 0.52 8.49 7.55
C MET A 87 0.85 7.03 7.88
N MET A 88 2.13 6.69 8.06
CA MET A 88 2.50 5.31 8.42
C MET A 88 1.91 4.90 9.77
N GLU A 89 1.98 5.78 10.76
CA GLU A 89 1.41 5.52 12.09
C GLU A 89 -0.11 5.29 12.03
N VAL A 90 -0.85 6.21 11.38
CA VAL A 90 -2.31 6.12 11.24
C VAL A 90 -2.72 4.90 10.40
N GLY A 91 -2.04 4.64 9.28
CA GLY A 91 -2.33 3.51 8.41
C GLY A 91 -2.13 2.15 9.09
N LEU A 92 -1.05 2.00 9.88
CA LEU A 92 -0.79 0.80 10.66
C LEU A 92 -1.82 0.60 11.78
N ALA A 93 -2.26 1.69 12.43
CA ALA A 93 -3.32 1.64 13.44
C ALA A 93 -4.65 1.19 12.81
N LEU A 94 -4.98 1.68 11.61
CA LEU A 94 -6.16 1.30 10.82
C LEU A 94 -6.15 -0.18 10.45
N GLU A 95 -5.07 -0.65 9.83
CA GLU A 95 -4.93 -2.06 9.48
C GLU A 95 -4.97 -2.98 10.71
N SER A 96 -4.37 -2.57 11.83
CA SER A 96 -4.32 -3.37 13.05
C SER A 96 -5.68 -3.49 13.73
N THR A 97 -6.43 -2.40 13.77
CA THR A 97 -7.77 -2.37 14.39
C THR A 97 -8.77 -3.19 13.58
N LEU A 98 -8.75 -3.06 12.25
CA LEU A 98 -9.64 -3.81 11.36
C LEU A 98 -9.31 -5.31 11.32
N ALA A 99 -8.03 -5.69 11.42
CA ALA A 99 -7.61 -7.09 11.48
C ALA A 99 -7.92 -7.76 12.82
N GLY A 100 -8.07 -7.00 13.91
CA GLY A 100 -8.31 -7.51 15.27
C GLY A 100 -9.79 -7.59 15.68
N ALA A 101 -10.69 -7.02 14.88
CA ALA A 101 -12.12 -7.00 15.19
C ALA A 101 -12.79 -8.34 14.91
N ALA A 102 -13.60 -8.84 15.87
CA ALA A 102 -14.39 -10.07 15.70
C ALA A 102 -15.52 -9.91 14.68
N ASP A 103 -15.98 -8.68 14.47
CA ASP A 103 -16.84 -8.26 13.36
C ASP A 103 -16.35 -6.89 12.87
N LYS A 104 -15.94 -6.81 11.60
CA LYS A 104 -15.38 -5.61 10.96
C LYS A 104 -16.41 -4.47 10.90
N ALA A 105 -17.68 -4.79 10.70
CA ALA A 105 -18.77 -3.81 10.64
C ALA A 105 -19.04 -3.19 12.03
N THR A 106 -19.00 -4.01 13.09
CA THR A 106 -19.17 -3.55 14.48
C THR A 106 -18.01 -2.66 14.95
N ALA A 107 -16.78 -2.90 14.47
CA ALA A 107 -15.62 -2.06 14.79
C ALA A 107 -15.68 -0.65 14.17
N ILE A 108 -16.26 -0.52 12.97
CA ILE A 108 -16.47 0.79 12.33
C ILE A 108 -17.68 1.51 12.93
N ALA A 109 -18.77 0.79 13.20
CA ALA A 109 -20.00 1.37 13.75
C ALA A 109 -19.85 1.91 15.19
N ALA A 110 -18.84 1.43 15.93
CA ALA A 110 -18.64 1.80 17.33
C ALA A 110 -17.67 2.98 17.56
N GLU A 111 -16.84 3.37 16.60
CA GLU A 111 -15.75 4.33 16.85
C GLU A 111 -15.72 5.45 15.79
N LYS A 112 -16.40 6.58 16.09
CA LYS A 112 -16.35 7.84 15.31
C LYS A 112 -14.91 8.26 14.96
N ASP A 113 -13.95 7.90 15.81
CA ASP A 113 -12.53 8.21 15.63
C ASP A 113 -11.91 7.41 14.46
N VAL A 114 -12.38 6.19 14.16
CA VAL A 114 -11.90 5.39 13.02
C VAL A 114 -12.35 6.01 11.70
N LEU A 115 -13.60 6.47 11.61
CA LEU A 115 -14.10 7.19 10.43
C LEU A 115 -13.27 8.46 10.18
N HIS A 116 -13.07 9.26 11.23
CA HIS A 116 -12.30 10.50 11.11
C HIS A 116 -10.83 10.26 10.74
N ALA A 117 -10.22 9.20 11.30
CA ALA A 117 -8.87 8.79 10.97
C ALA A 117 -8.76 8.33 9.51
N ALA A 118 -9.69 7.51 9.03
CA ALA A 118 -9.72 7.03 7.64
C ALA A 118 -9.92 8.18 6.64
N GLU A 119 -10.81 9.15 6.94
CA GLU A 119 -11.00 10.35 6.13
C GLU A 119 -9.73 11.20 6.07
N THR A 120 -9.09 11.44 7.22
CA THR A 120 -7.83 12.20 7.31
C THR A 120 -6.71 11.48 6.57
N TYR A 121 -6.65 10.16 6.69
CA TYR A 121 -5.67 9.32 6.01
C TYR A 121 -5.85 9.35 4.49
N ARG A 122 -7.09 9.33 3.99
CA ARG A 122 -7.39 9.53 2.57
C ARG A 122 -6.94 10.92 2.09
N LEU A 123 -7.28 11.99 2.82
CA LEU A 123 -6.86 13.35 2.47
C LEU A 123 -5.33 13.51 2.41
N ALA A 124 -4.61 12.86 3.33
CA ALA A 124 -3.15 12.85 3.32
C ALA A 124 -2.60 12.04 2.14
N THR A 125 -3.22 10.91 1.81
CA THR A 125 -2.87 10.10 0.63
C THR A 125 -3.02 10.91 -0.64
N ASP A 126 -4.16 11.58 -0.84
CA ASP A 126 -4.42 12.43 -2.00
C ASP A 126 -3.37 13.55 -2.12
N PHE A 127 -3.03 14.21 -1.01
CA PHE A 127 -1.98 15.23 -0.97
C PHE A 127 -0.60 14.68 -1.39
N VAL A 128 -0.22 13.50 -0.91
CA VAL A 128 1.05 12.86 -1.29
C VAL A 128 1.04 12.48 -2.77
N LEU A 129 -0.07 11.97 -3.31
CA LEU A 129 -0.21 11.67 -4.73
C LEU A 129 -0.10 12.93 -5.61
N GLU A 130 -0.79 14.00 -5.24
CA GLU A 130 -0.71 15.31 -5.92
C GLU A 130 0.73 15.84 -5.91
N THR A 131 1.44 15.65 -4.80
CA THR A 131 2.85 16.05 -4.65
C THR A 131 3.78 15.20 -5.52
N LEU A 132 3.54 13.89 -5.61
CA LEU A 132 4.36 12.96 -6.40
C LEU A 132 4.10 13.05 -7.90
N SER A 133 2.86 13.34 -8.30
CA SER A 133 2.40 13.38 -9.69
C SER A 133 3.35 14.14 -10.65
N PRO A 134 3.72 15.42 -10.39
CA PRO A 134 4.60 16.15 -11.29
C PRO A 134 6.00 15.50 -11.39
N VAL A 135 6.51 14.91 -10.31
CA VAL A 135 7.85 14.28 -10.30
C VAL A 135 7.83 12.95 -11.05
N LEU A 136 6.71 12.21 -10.96
CA LEU A 136 6.53 10.93 -11.64
C LEU A 136 6.24 11.06 -13.14
N GLN A 137 5.63 12.18 -13.54
CA GLN A 137 5.25 12.45 -14.93
C GLN A 137 6.26 13.35 -15.67
N ALA A 138 7.16 14.02 -14.95
CA ALA A 138 8.17 14.88 -15.56
C ALA A 138 9.09 14.09 -16.49
N LYS A 139 9.24 14.60 -17.71
CA LYS A 139 10.17 14.06 -18.71
C LYS A 139 11.61 14.56 -18.51
N SER A 140 11.80 15.68 -17.79
CA SER A 140 13.11 16.24 -17.47
C SER A 140 13.19 16.69 -16.00
N ALA A 141 14.37 16.59 -15.40
CA ALA A 141 14.63 17.08 -14.05
C ALA A 141 14.38 18.60 -13.92
N ASP A 142 14.61 19.36 -15.00
CA ASP A 142 14.40 20.81 -15.06
C ASP A 142 12.91 21.21 -15.02
N ALA A 143 12.01 20.28 -15.36
CA ALA A 143 10.56 20.50 -15.30
C ALA A 143 9.99 20.28 -13.89
N VAL A 144 10.78 19.72 -12.95
CA VAL A 144 10.34 19.51 -11.57
C VAL A 144 10.57 20.79 -10.78
N PRO A 145 9.54 21.39 -10.16
CA PRO A 145 9.71 22.56 -9.30
C PRO A 145 10.77 22.29 -8.22
N GLN A 146 11.72 23.23 -8.03
CA GLN A 146 12.80 23.10 -7.03
C GLN A 146 12.30 22.75 -5.62
N LYS A 147 11.07 23.14 -5.26
CA LYS A 147 10.41 22.77 -4.00
C LYS A 147 10.28 21.26 -3.76
N TYR A 148 10.33 20.43 -4.81
CA TYR A 148 10.18 18.98 -4.75
C TYR A 148 11.48 18.21 -5.02
N PHE A 149 12.62 18.90 -5.19
CA PHE A 149 13.94 18.24 -5.24
C PHE A 149 14.26 17.66 -3.85
N ALA A 150 13.77 16.46 -3.60
CA ALA A 150 14.13 15.63 -2.47
C ALA A 150 15.16 14.59 -2.92
N GLU A 151 16.01 14.13 -2.01
CA GLU A 151 16.88 12.99 -2.30
C GLU A 151 16.02 11.79 -2.76
N PRO A 152 16.50 10.97 -3.73
CA PRO A 152 15.75 9.83 -4.28
C PRO A 152 15.14 8.89 -3.21
N LYS A 153 15.83 8.73 -2.08
CA LYS A 153 15.39 7.92 -0.93
C LYS A 153 14.07 8.42 -0.31
N PHE A 154 13.84 9.73 -0.28
CA PHE A 154 12.60 10.32 0.23
C PHE A 154 11.45 10.12 -0.75
N LEU A 155 11.72 10.27 -2.05
CA LEU A 155 10.70 10.05 -3.09
C LEU A 155 10.21 8.61 -3.09
N TRP A 156 11.11 7.63 -3.07
CA TRP A 156 10.74 6.21 -2.97
C TRP A 156 10.00 5.88 -1.67
N ARG A 157 10.38 6.53 -0.57
CA ARG A 157 9.64 6.41 0.69
C ARG A 157 8.20 6.91 0.55
N TRP A 158 7.99 8.09 -0.01
CA TRP A 158 6.64 8.64 -0.19
C TRP A 158 5.80 7.75 -1.11
N VAL A 159 6.38 7.22 -2.19
CA VAL A 159 5.71 6.22 -3.05
C VAL A 159 5.33 4.98 -2.24
N ALA A 160 6.22 4.47 -1.38
CA ALA A 160 5.93 3.29 -0.57
C ALA A 160 4.82 3.52 0.46
N VAL A 161 4.79 4.68 1.11
CA VAL A 161 3.74 5.06 2.06
C VAL A 161 2.39 5.23 1.34
N ALA A 162 2.35 5.94 0.22
CA ALA A 162 1.14 6.09 -0.58
C ALA A 162 0.65 4.74 -1.15
N ALA A 163 1.57 3.89 -1.59
CA ALA A 163 1.22 2.54 -2.04
C ALA A 163 0.67 1.68 -0.89
N TYR A 164 1.21 1.80 0.32
CA TYR A 164 0.67 1.09 1.49
C TYR A 164 -0.75 1.56 1.84
N ALA A 165 -0.99 2.86 1.75
CA ALA A 165 -2.33 3.42 1.91
C ALA A 165 -3.32 2.81 0.90
N LEU A 166 -2.97 2.86 -0.39
CA LEU A 166 -3.84 2.48 -1.51
C LEU A 166 -4.01 0.98 -1.73
N THR A 167 -3.08 0.17 -1.23
CA THR A 167 -3.02 -1.28 -1.56
C THR A 167 -3.08 -2.17 -0.33
N THR A 168 -3.31 -1.60 0.85
CA THR A 168 -3.43 -2.35 2.10
C THR A 168 -4.39 -1.67 3.07
N ALA A 169 -4.06 -0.48 3.58
CA ALA A 169 -4.83 0.12 4.67
C ALA A 169 -6.24 0.61 4.24
N LEU A 170 -6.35 1.38 3.14
CA LEU A 170 -7.65 1.85 2.64
C LEU A 170 -8.50 0.71 2.04
N PRO A 171 -7.96 -0.22 1.24
CA PRO A 171 -8.73 -1.38 0.78
C PRO A 171 -9.33 -2.20 1.93
N GLU A 172 -8.58 -2.48 3.00
CA GLU A 172 -9.12 -3.17 4.18
C GLU A 172 -10.22 -2.38 4.89
N TYR A 173 -10.09 -1.05 4.95
CA TYR A 173 -11.12 -0.17 5.49
C TYR A 173 -12.40 -0.19 4.64
N PHE A 174 -12.29 -0.06 3.32
CA PHE A 174 -13.45 -0.12 2.43
C PHE A 174 -14.09 -1.50 2.39
N LEU A 175 -13.29 -2.56 2.49
CA LEU A 175 -13.79 -3.93 2.64
C LEU A 175 -14.60 -4.09 3.93
N ALA A 176 -14.16 -3.47 5.03
CA ALA A 176 -14.90 -3.47 6.30
C ALA A 176 -16.20 -2.64 6.25
N LEU A 177 -16.33 -1.72 5.29
CA LEU A 177 -17.54 -0.95 5.00
C LEU A 177 -18.47 -1.62 3.98
N ASP A 178 -18.10 -2.80 3.46
CA ASP A 178 -18.75 -3.43 2.30
C ASP A 178 -18.79 -2.49 1.05
N ASP A 179 -17.85 -1.55 0.93
CA ASP A 179 -17.73 -0.64 -0.20
C ASP A 179 -16.72 -1.19 -1.22
N ALA A 180 -17.18 -2.17 -2.02
CA ALA A 180 -16.37 -2.79 -3.06
C ALA A 180 -15.93 -1.80 -4.16
N GLY A 181 -16.68 -0.72 -4.37
CA GLY A 181 -16.36 0.31 -5.36
C GLY A 181 -15.13 1.10 -4.93
N ALA A 182 -15.18 1.74 -3.76
CA ALA A 182 -14.05 2.50 -3.23
C ALA A 182 -12.82 1.62 -2.98
N HIS A 183 -13.03 0.35 -2.58
CA HIS A 183 -11.96 -0.64 -2.47
C HIS A 183 -11.25 -0.85 -3.83
N GLY A 184 -12.01 -1.11 -4.89
CA GLY A 184 -11.45 -1.30 -6.24
C GLY A 184 -10.76 -0.05 -6.78
N GLU A 185 -11.33 1.13 -6.56
CA GLU A 185 -10.76 2.42 -6.95
C GLU A 185 -9.41 2.70 -6.27
N ALA A 186 -9.30 2.42 -4.97
CA ALA A 186 -8.04 2.57 -4.23
C ALA A 186 -6.95 1.65 -4.80
N LEU A 187 -7.29 0.39 -5.10
CA LEU A 187 -6.38 -0.57 -5.72
C LEU A 187 -5.92 -0.12 -7.11
N VAL A 188 -6.82 0.42 -7.94
CA VAL A 188 -6.48 0.96 -9.26
C VAL A 188 -5.55 2.17 -9.14
N ALA A 189 -5.82 3.09 -8.22
CA ALA A 189 -4.92 4.22 -7.96
C ALA A 189 -3.53 3.75 -7.50
N GLY A 190 -3.47 2.71 -6.67
CA GLY A 190 -2.23 2.07 -6.25
C GLY A 190 -1.47 1.43 -7.42
N LEU A 191 -2.17 0.74 -8.33
CA LEU A 191 -1.59 0.18 -9.55
C LEU A 191 -0.98 1.28 -10.44
N GLN A 192 -1.71 2.39 -10.64
CA GLN A 192 -1.26 3.54 -11.42
C GLN A 192 0.00 4.18 -10.80
N LEU A 193 0.01 4.38 -9.48
CA LEU A 193 1.17 4.92 -8.75
C LEU A 193 2.43 4.07 -9.01
N LEU A 194 2.32 2.75 -8.91
CA LEU A 194 3.45 1.83 -9.09
C LEU A 194 3.94 1.76 -10.55
N LEU A 195 3.04 1.86 -11.53
CA LEU A 195 3.39 1.99 -12.94
C LEU A 195 4.15 3.29 -13.20
N ASN A 196 3.63 4.41 -12.71
CA ASN A 196 4.26 5.72 -12.85
C ASN A 196 5.63 5.76 -12.18
N ALA A 197 5.78 5.21 -10.97
CA ALA A 197 7.07 5.10 -10.29
C ALA A 197 8.08 4.24 -11.06
N SER A 198 7.66 3.09 -11.60
CA SER A 198 8.54 2.24 -12.42
C SER A 198 8.97 2.94 -13.72
N ASN A 199 8.05 3.67 -14.36
CA ASN A 199 8.31 4.46 -15.57
C ASN A 199 9.26 5.62 -15.31
N ALA A 200 9.06 6.37 -14.21
CA ALA A 200 9.95 7.45 -13.80
C ALA A 200 11.37 6.92 -13.57
N ALA A 201 11.50 5.80 -12.85
CA ALA A 201 12.79 5.15 -12.58
C ALA A 201 13.53 4.64 -13.83
N ALA A 202 12.81 4.45 -14.94
CA ALA A 202 13.38 4.02 -16.21
C ALA A 202 13.94 5.18 -17.05
N SER A 203 13.60 6.43 -16.72
CA SER A 203 14.10 7.62 -17.39
C SER A 203 15.49 8.00 -16.87
N ALA A 204 16.46 8.20 -17.78
CA ALA A 204 17.87 8.42 -17.43
C ALA A 204 18.11 9.74 -16.68
N SER A 205 17.19 10.70 -16.78
CA SER A 205 17.25 12.02 -16.15
C SER A 205 16.36 12.13 -14.91
N SER A 206 15.73 11.05 -14.46
CA SER A 206 14.78 11.10 -13.35
C SER A 206 15.45 11.07 -11.98
N PRO A 207 14.94 11.83 -10.98
CA PRO A 207 15.36 11.68 -9.59
C PRO A 207 14.96 10.32 -8.98
N PHE A 208 14.20 9.48 -9.69
CA PHE A 208 13.81 8.14 -9.26
C PHE A 208 14.81 7.04 -9.64
N VAL A 209 15.87 7.35 -10.41
CA VAL A 209 16.84 6.34 -10.84
C VAL A 209 17.50 5.71 -9.60
N PRO A 210 17.29 4.40 -9.36
CA PRO A 210 17.83 3.75 -8.17
C PRO A 210 19.34 3.53 -8.31
N SER A 211 20.08 3.65 -7.20
CA SER A 211 21.48 3.20 -7.17
C SER A 211 21.54 1.68 -7.24
N ALA A 212 22.48 1.13 -8.03
CA ALA A 212 22.50 -0.28 -8.44
C ALA A 212 22.56 -1.32 -7.29
N HIS A 213 22.85 -0.89 -6.07
CA HIS A 213 23.05 -1.76 -4.90
C HIS A 213 22.29 -1.31 -3.65
N THR A 214 21.38 -0.36 -3.78
CA THR A 214 20.55 0.13 -2.67
C THR A 214 19.10 -0.30 -2.87
N PRO A 215 18.41 -0.74 -1.81
CA PRO A 215 16.97 -0.92 -1.89
C PRO A 215 16.29 0.40 -2.24
N LEU A 216 15.12 0.36 -2.86
CA LEU A 216 14.35 1.58 -3.15
C LEU A 216 13.98 2.27 -1.84
N VAL A 217 13.63 1.49 -0.81
CA VAL A 217 13.34 1.96 0.54
C VAL A 217 14.06 1.11 1.58
N GLU A 218 14.74 1.76 2.52
CA GLU A 218 15.30 1.11 3.71
C GLU A 218 14.20 0.80 4.73
N CYS A 219 13.40 -0.23 4.47
CA CYS A 219 12.16 -0.51 5.20
C CYS A 219 12.29 -0.55 6.72
N ALA A 220 13.39 -1.13 7.24
CA ALA A 220 13.63 -1.28 8.67
C ALA A 220 14.18 -0.02 9.34
N HIS A 221 14.73 0.92 8.57
CA HIS A 221 15.21 2.20 9.07
C HIS A 221 14.03 3.11 9.45
N TYR A 222 12.99 3.10 8.62
CA TYR A 222 11.87 4.04 8.75
C TYR A 222 10.76 3.57 9.68
N GLU A 223 10.52 2.27 9.81
CA GLU A 223 9.48 1.75 10.70
C GLU A 223 9.80 0.30 11.09
N ARG A 224 9.62 -0.03 12.37
CA ARG A 224 9.95 -1.34 12.95
C ARG A 224 8.78 -2.33 12.92
N ASN A 225 7.56 -1.85 12.70
CA ASN A 225 6.37 -2.68 12.60
C ASN A 225 6.55 -3.81 11.58
N SER A 226 6.21 -5.04 11.99
CA SER A 226 6.42 -6.23 11.17
C SER A 226 5.56 -6.26 9.90
N ARG A 227 4.34 -5.70 9.93
CA ARG A 227 3.43 -5.63 8.78
C ARG A 227 3.98 -4.70 7.72
N TRP A 228 4.37 -3.47 8.11
CA TRP A 228 5.06 -2.54 7.22
C TRP A 228 6.35 -3.16 6.66
N ARG A 229 7.21 -3.73 7.51
CA ARG A 229 8.47 -4.32 7.05
C ARG A 229 8.23 -5.42 6.03
N LYS A 230 7.22 -6.28 6.23
CA LYS A 230 6.85 -7.32 5.26
C LYS A 230 6.37 -6.68 3.96
N PHE A 231 5.43 -5.74 4.02
CA PHE A 231 4.90 -5.01 2.87
C PHE A 231 6.02 -4.34 2.05
N CYS A 232 6.91 -3.62 2.73
CA CYS A 232 7.95 -2.82 2.12
C CYS A 232 9.08 -3.69 1.59
N SER A 233 9.53 -4.72 2.31
CA SER A 233 10.61 -5.60 1.83
C SER A 233 10.21 -6.42 0.60
N SER A 234 8.94 -6.86 0.52
CA SER A 234 8.46 -7.61 -0.64
C SER A 234 8.23 -6.72 -1.87
N GLY A 235 7.81 -5.46 -1.68
CA GLY A 235 7.45 -4.55 -2.77
C GLY A 235 8.52 -3.55 -3.19
N PHE A 236 9.34 -3.07 -2.24
CA PHE A 236 10.20 -1.89 -2.40
C PHE A 236 11.69 -2.19 -2.15
N SER A 237 12.07 -3.46 -2.13
CA SER A 237 13.49 -3.86 -2.12
C SER A 237 14.19 -3.65 -3.47
N SER A 238 13.43 -3.63 -4.58
CA SER A 238 13.94 -3.38 -5.92
C SER A 238 12.79 -3.00 -6.86
N LEU A 239 13.11 -2.53 -8.07
CA LEU A 239 12.09 -2.28 -9.11
C LEU A 239 11.31 -3.55 -9.50
N ASN A 240 11.89 -4.74 -9.31
CA ASN A 240 11.18 -5.99 -9.58
C ASN A 240 10.15 -6.30 -8.47
N GLY A 241 10.38 -5.81 -7.25
CA GLY A 241 9.38 -5.92 -6.17
C GLY A 241 8.09 -5.15 -6.49
N LEU A 242 8.20 -4.03 -7.22
CA LEU A 242 7.03 -3.28 -7.69
C LEU A 242 6.17 -4.14 -8.63
N GLU A 243 6.80 -4.96 -9.49
CA GLU A 243 6.10 -5.88 -10.39
C GLU A 243 5.30 -6.92 -9.61
N VAL A 244 5.88 -7.48 -8.54
CA VAL A 244 5.20 -8.42 -7.62
C VAL A 244 4.01 -7.74 -6.95
N ARG A 245 4.16 -6.51 -6.47
CA ARG A 245 3.05 -5.75 -5.86
C ARG A 245 1.94 -5.50 -6.87
N ARG A 246 2.25 -5.10 -8.11
CA ARG A 246 1.24 -4.90 -9.16
C ARG A 246 0.47 -6.19 -9.45
N ALA A 247 1.14 -7.34 -9.49
CA ALA A 247 0.48 -8.64 -9.66
C ALA A 247 -0.47 -8.95 -8.49
N ALA A 248 -0.06 -8.71 -7.25
CA ALA A 248 -0.92 -8.91 -6.08
C ALA A 248 -2.18 -8.03 -6.09
N ILE A 249 -2.05 -6.74 -6.45
CA ILE A 249 -3.19 -5.83 -6.62
C ILE A 249 -4.16 -6.37 -7.69
N LEU A 250 -3.62 -6.87 -8.80
CA LEU A 250 -4.43 -7.41 -9.89
C LEU A 250 -5.15 -8.70 -9.50
N GLU A 251 -4.57 -9.56 -8.65
CA GLU A 251 -5.26 -10.73 -8.09
C GLU A 251 -6.48 -10.33 -7.26
N GLU A 252 -6.35 -9.28 -6.45
CA GLU A 252 -7.43 -8.75 -5.62
C GLU A 252 -8.53 -8.09 -6.48
N LEU A 253 -8.16 -7.24 -7.44
CA LEU A 253 -9.09 -6.66 -8.40
C LEU A 253 -9.85 -7.74 -9.21
N ILE A 254 -9.16 -8.81 -9.58
CA ILE A 254 -9.75 -9.97 -10.24
C ILE A 254 -10.74 -10.70 -9.32
N ALA A 255 -10.48 -10.78 -8.01
CA ALA A 255 -11.40 -11.38 -7.07
C ALA A 255 -12.72 -10.59 -6.99
N LEU A 256 -12.65 -9.25 -7.08
CA LEU A 256 -13.81 -8.35 -7.10
C LEU A 256 -14.57 -8.38 -8.44
N HIS A 257 -13.85 -8.49 -9.56
CA HIS A 257 -14.42 -8.45 -10.90
C HIS A 257 -13.94 -9.65 -11.74
N PRO A 258 -14.38 -10.88 -11.39
CA PRO A 258 -13.81 -12.11 -11.93
C PRO A 258 -14.05 -12.31 -13.42
N ASP A 259 -15.12 -11.73 -13.98
CA ASP A 259 -15.52 -11.83 -15.38
C ASP A 259 -14.85 -10.78 -16.30
N TYR A 260 -14.27 -9.73 -15.73
CA TYR A 260 -13.82 -8.54 -16.47
C TYR A 260 -12.49 -8.78 -17.19
N ALA A 261 -12.52 -8.83 -18.52
CA ALA A 261 -11.36 -9.17 -19.34
C ALA A 261 -10.16 -8.22 -19.13
N PRO A 262 -10.33 -6.90 -19.03
CA PRO A 262 -9.25 -5.95 -18.80
C PRO A 262 -8.28 -6.36 -17.69
N LEU A 263 -8.78 -6.65 -16.49
CA LEU A 263 -7.93 -7.01 -15.35
C LEU A 263 -7.14 -8.31 -15.59
N ARG A 264 -7.77 -9.28 -16.26
CA ARG A 264 -7.13 -10.54 -16.65
C ARG A 264 -5.96 -10.31 -17.60
N LEU A 265 -6.09 -9.39 -18.55
CA LEU A 265 -5.00 -9.01 -19.45
C LEU A 265 -3.84 -8.39 -18.70
N HIS A 266 -4.11 -7.40 -17.83
CA HIS A 266 -3.09 -6.76 -17.00
C HIS A 266 -2.33 -7.80 -16.16
N TYR A 267 -3.05 -8.74 -15.55
CA TYR A 267 -2.44 -9.79 -14.73
C TYR A 267 -1.58 -10.76 -15.56
N ALA A 268 -2.09 -11.21 -16.70
CA ALA A 268 -1.34 -12.07 -17.62
C ALA A 268 -0.04 -11.42 -18.09
N VAL A 269 -0.09 -10.12 -18.43
CA VAL A 269 1.09 -9.34 -18.83
C VAL A 269 2.07 -9.19 -17.67
N ALA A 270 1.59 -8.84 -16.46
CA ALA A 270 2.42 -8.71 -15.28
C ALA A 270 3.18 -10.02 -14.94
N LEU A 271 2.48 -11.16 -14.99
CA LEU A 271 3.06 -12.47 -14.76
C LEU A 271 3.96 -12.98 -15.89
N SER A 272 3.76 -12.53 -17.12
CA SER A 272 4.60 -12.96 -18.24
C SER A 272 5.91 -12.20 -18.26
N LEU A 273 5.86 -10.89 -18.08
CA LEU A 273 7.00 -9.99 -18.29
C LEU A 273 7.79 -9.69 -17.01
N GLY A 274 7.28 -10.04 -15.84
CA GLY A 274 7.97 -9.78 -14.58
C GLY A 274 9.24 -10.64 -14.40
N ARG A 275 10.26 -10.10 -13.72
CA ARG A 275 11.55 -10.82 -13.52
C ARG A 275 11.49 -11.90 -12.44
N GLN A 276 10.64 -11.72 -11.43
CA GLN A 276 10.45 -12.68 -10.33
C GLN A 276 9.14 -13.47 -10.52
N THR A 277 8.83 -13.80 -11.77
CA THR A 277 7.54 -14.37 -12.14
C THR A 277 7.40 -15.83 -11.77
N ALA A 278 6.14 -16.27 -11.74
CA ALA A 278 5.80 -17.68 -11.65
C ALA A 278 6.56 -18.51 -12.71
N LYS A 279 6.71 -19.80 -12.43
CA LYS A 279 7.37 -20.75 -13.34
C LYS A 279 6.71 -20.68 -14.73
N SER A 280 7.51 -20.83 -15.80
CA SER A 280 7.02 -20.62 -17.17
C SER A 280 5.84 -21.51 -17.55
N ASP A 281 5.82 -22.76 -17.10
CA ASP A 281 4.71 -23.70 -17.27
C ASP A 281 3.40 -23.17 -16.65
N VAL A 282 3.48 -22.58 -15.45
CA VAL A 282 2.32 -21.97 -14.77
C VAL A 282 1.79 -20.78 -15.56
N VAL A 283 2.68 -19.91 -16.05
CA VAL A 283 2.29 -18.74 -16.83
C VAL A 283 1.71 -19.15 -18.18
N LEU A 284 2.30 -20.12 -18.87
CA LEU A 284 1.77 -20.63 -20.14
C LEU A 284 0.38 -21.26 -19.96
N ALA A 285 0.17 -22.06 -18.91
CA ALA A 285 -1.14 -22.62 -18.58
C ALA A 285 -2.19 -21.54 -18.23
N LEU A 286 -1.77 -20.41 -17.64
CA LEU A 286 -2.64 -19.25 -17.43
C LEU A 286 -3.01 -18.60 -18.77
N LEU A 287 -2.03 -18.34 -19.64
CA LEU A 287 -2.24 -17.70 -20.93
C LEU A 287 -3.17 -18.52 -21.83
N GLU A 288 -2.96 -19.84 -21.90
CA GLU A 288 -3.83 -20.76 -22.63
C GLU A 288 -5.27 -20.73 -22.10
N ARG A 289 -5.43 -20.76 -20.77
CA ARG A 289 -6.73 -20.69 -20.11
C ARG A 289 -7.45 -19.37 -20.38
N GLU A 290 -6.76 -18.24 -20.26
CA GLU A 290 -7.37 -16.93 -20.52
C GLU A 290 -7.76 -16.79 -21.98
N ARG A 291 -6.93 -17.28 -22.92
CA ARG A 291 -7.29 -17.34 -24.34
C ARG A 291 -8.53 -18.19 -24.58
N GLY A 292 -8.58 -19.39 -24.03
CA GLY A 292 -9.72 -20.30 -24.16
C GLY A 292 -11.02 -19.73 -23.56
N LYS A 293 -10.91 -18.84 -22.57
CA LYS A 293 -12.05 -18.21 -21.89
C LYS A 293 -12.43 -16.83 -22.42
N LEU A 294 -11.76 -16.27 -23.43
CA LEU A 294 -12.08 -14.92 -23.91
C LEU A 294 -13.56 -14.73 -24.25
N HIS A 295 -14.17 -15.75 -24.86
CA HIS A 295 -15.60 -15.74 -25.21
C HIS A 295 -16.55 -15.70 -24.00
N THR A 296 -16.07 -16.04 -22.80
CA THR A 296 -16.84 -15.98 -21.55
C THR A 296 -16.53 -14.71 -20.74
N ARG A 297 -15.62 -13.84 -21.20
CA ARG A 297 -15.25 -12.61 -20.49
C ARG A 297 -16.05 -11.41 -20.98
N THR A 298 -16.24 -10.42 -20.11
CA THR A 298 -16.87 -9.15 -20.46
C THR A 298 -15.81 -8.12 -20.89
N HIS A 299 -16.15 -7.27 -21.87
CA HIS A 299 -15.31 -6.15 -22.35
C HIS A 299 -13.91 -6.54 -22.83
N VAL A 300 -13.82 -7.55 -23.71
CA VAL A 300 -12.55 -7.95 -24.33
C VAL A 300 -12.00 -6.81 -25.19
N ASP A 301 -10.80 -6.36 -24.86
CA ASP A 301 -10.10 -5.33 -25.62
C ASP A 301 -9.72 -5.80 -27.03
N PRO A 302 -9.63 -4.91 -28.04
CA PRO A 302 -9.37 -5.30 -29.43
C PRO A 302 -8.06 -6.07 -29.61
N LEU A 303 -7.04 -5.72 -28.83
CA LEU A 303 -5.70 -6.30 -28.91
C LEU A 303 -5.43 -7.34 -27.82
N HIS A 304 -6.45 -7.76 -27.07
CA HIS A 304 -6.30 -8.70 -25.96
C HIS A 304 -5.65 -10.01 -26.43
N GLY A 305 -6.19 -10.62 -27.50
CA GLY A 305 -5.66 -11.88 -28.04
C GLY A 305 -4.22 -11.75 -28.55
N ALA A 306 -3.89 -10.65 -29.23
CA ALA A 306 -2.56 -10.37 -29.74
C ALA A 306 -1.53 -10.27 -28.59
N LEU A 307 -1.86 -9.57 -27.51
CA LEU A 307 -0.99 -9.44 -26.35
C LEU A 307 -0.79 -10.76 -25.60
N LEU A 308 -1.84 -11.56 -25.42
CA LEU A 308 -1.69 -12.91 -24.84
C LEU A 308 -0.77 -13.78 -25.72
N GLY A 309 -0.88 -13.67 -27.04
CA GLY A 309 0.01 -14.35 -27.99
C GLY A 309 1.48 -13.93 -27.84
N LEU A 310 1.76 -12.63 -27.72
CA LEU A 310 3.11 -12.12 -27.50
C LEU A 310 3.69 -12.54 -26.14
N CYS A 311 2.86 -12.54 -25.09
CA CYS A 311 3.26 -13.05 -23.78
C CYS A 311 3.64 -14.54 -23.83
N GLU A 312 2.89 -15.34 -24.58
CA GLU A 312 3.20 -16.75 -24.77
C GLU A 312 4.52 -16.94 -25.52
N VAL A 313 4.73 -16.22 -26.63
CA VAL A 313 6.01 -16.23 -27.36
C VAL A 313 7.18 -15.89 -26.44
N PHE A 314 7.04 -14.85 -25.62
CA PHE A 314 8.07 -14.42 -24.67
C PHE A 314 8.43 -15.53 -23.67
N ARG A 315 7.45 -16.28 -23.17
CA ARG A 315 7.65 -17.37 -22.19
C ARG A 315 8.12 -18.68 -22.80
N SER A 316 7.77 -18.96 -24.05
CA SER A 316 8.07 -20.22 -24.76
C SER A 316 9.46 -20.29 -25.40
N SER A 317 10.42 -19.48 -24.93
CA SER A 317 11.75 -19.29 -25.56
C SER A 317 12.73 -20.48 -25.45
N THR A 318 12.28 -21.67 -25.01
CA THR A 318 13.15 -22.80 -24.65
C THR A 318 13.20 -23.97 -25.65
N GLY A 319 12.48 -23.95 -26.78
CA GLY A 319 12.45 -25.07 -27.75
C GLY A 319 12.91 -24.72 -29.17
N GLU A 320 13.77 -25.57 -29.76
CA GLU A 320 14.37 -25.39 -31.10
C GLU A 320 13.44 -25.73 -32.28
N THR A 321 12.58 -26.74 -32.14
CA THR A 321 11.79 -27.32 -33.25
C THR A 321 10.61 -26.48 -33.73
N GLU A 322 10.19 -25.47 -32.96
CA GLU A 322 9.05 -24.59 -33.27
C GLU A 322 9.48 -23.12 -33.52
N ARG A 323 10.77 -22.88 -33.76
CA ARG A 323 11.36 -21.53 -33.76
C ARG A 323 10.77 -20.62 -34.85
N ALA A 324 10.55 -21.15 -36.06
CA ALA A 324 10.01 -20.39 -37.20
C ALA A 324 8.52 -20.03 -37.05
N GLU A 325 7.69 -20.98 -36.61
CA GLU A 325 6.27 -20.71 -36.35
C GLU A 325 6.08 -19.69 -35.22
N ARG A 326 6.91 -19.81 -34.17
CA ARG A 326 6.93 -18.84 -33.08
C ARG A 326 7.28 -17.44 -33.57
N ALA A 327 8.29 -17.31 -34.43
CA ALA A 327 8.67 -16.02 -35.03
C ALA A 327 7.53 -15.45 -35.90
N ALA A 328 6.84 -16.28 -36.67
CA ALA A 328 5.68 -15.87 -37.45
C ALA A 328 4.53 -15.36 -36.57
N ARG A 329 4.18 -16.09 -35.49
CA ARG A 329 3.17 -15.67 -34.51
C ARG A 329 3.55 -14.37 -33.80
N ALA A 330 4.83 -14.23 -33.43
CA ALA A 330 5.36 -13.02 -32.82
C ALA A 330 5.22 -11.82 -33.77
N LEU A 331 5.64 -11.98 -35.02
CA LEU A 331 5.55 -10.93 -36.02
C LEU A 331 4.11 -10.50 -36.26
N GLU A 332 3.18 -11.46 -36.35
CA GLU A 332 1.76 -11.17 -36.53
C GLU A 332 1.17 -10.38 -35.36
N GLY A 333 1.47 -10.79 -34.11
CA GLY A 333 1.08 -10.02 -32.93
C GLY A 333 1.63 -8.60 -32.94
N MET A 334 2.90 -8.43 -33.32
CA MET A 334 3.55 -7.12 -33.43
C MET A 334 2.91 -6.25 -34.52
N ARG A 335 2.51 -6.84 -35.67
CA ARG A 335 1.79 -6.14 -36.74
C ARG A 335 0.41 -5.65 -36.29
N GLN A 336 -0.34 -6.48 -35.57
CA GLN A 336 -1.65 -6.08 -35.05
C GLN A 336 -1.56 -4.92 -34.07
N ILE A 337 -0.53 -4.89 -33.22
CA ILE A 337 -0.27 -3.80 -32.28
C ILE A 337 0.23 -2.55 -33.02
N GLY A 338 1.27 -2.69 -33.83
CA GLY A 338 1.78 -1.68 -34.76
C GLY A 338 2.51 -0.48 -34.14
N THR A 339 2.18 -0.08 -32.91
CA THR A 339 2.76 1.11 -32.24
C THR A 339 3.01 0.90 -30.75
N CYS A 340 3.97 1.65 -30.20
CA CYS A 340 4.26 1.63 -28.75
C CYS A 340 3.06 2.02 -27.89
N ALA A 341 2.29 3.03 -28.31
CA ALA A 341 1.09 3.47 -27.59
C ALA A 341 0.07 2.33 -27.47
N ARG A 342 -0.17 1.58 -28.54
CA ARG A 342 -1.08 0.43 -28.54
C ARG A 342 -0.53 -0.79 -27.80
N LEU A 343 0.79 -0.88 -27.62
CA LEU A 343 1.43 -1.90 -26.78
C LEU A 343 1.16 -1.64 -25.30
N LEU A 344 1.27 -0.38 -24.87
CA LEU A 344 1.05 0.04 -23.48
C LEU A 344 -0.46 0.15 -23.14
N GLN A 345 -1.25 0.61 -24.11
CA GLN A 345 -2.69 0.86 -23.98
C GLN A 345 -3.45 0.13 -25.08
N PRO A 346 -3.61 -1.21 -24.96
CA PRO A 346 -4.31 -2.05 -25.94
C PRO A 346 -5.83 -1.90 -25.92
N PHE A 347 -6.35 -0.79 -25.39
CA PHE A 347 -7.74 -0.62 -24.98
C PHE A 347 -8.62 -0.08 -26.11
N HIS A 348 -9.93 -0.14 -25.90
CA HIS A 348 -10.88 0.61 -26.73
C HIS A 348 -10.68 2.12 -26.54
N ALA A 349 -11.02 2.92 -27.56
CA ALA A 349 -11.10 4.38 -27.41
C ALA A 349 -12.24 4.78 -26.46
N ASP A 350 -13.32 4.00 -26.47
CA ASP A 350 -14.40 4.09 -25.50
C ASP A 350 -14.01 3.36 -24.21
N MET A 351 -13.91 4.14 -23.13
CA MET A 351 -13.47 3.70 -21.81
C MET A 351 -14.61 3.65 -20.79
N ASP A 352 -15.86 3.73 -21.24
CA ASP A 352 -17.03 3.83 -20.37
C ASP A 352 -17.17 2.61 -19.45
N SER A 353 -16.87 1.41 -19.97
CA SER A 353 -16.89 0.18 -19.15
C SER A 353 -15.90 0.20 -17.98
N TRP A 354 -14.73 0.82 -18.16
CA TRP A 354 -13.76 1.00 -17.08
C TRP A 354 -14.24 2.04 -16.09
N ARG A 355 -14.66 3.21 -16.59
CA ARG A 355 -15.15 4.33 -15.77
C ARG A 355 -16.41 3.98 -14.98
N HIS A 356 -17.20 3.02 -15.46
CA HIS A 356 -18.36 2.50 -14.75
C HIS A 356 -17.97 1.63 -13.53
N ARG A 357 -16.85 0.91 -13.60
CA ARG A 357 -16.37 0.04 -12.51
C ARG A 357 -15.44 0.76 -11.53
N PHE A 358 -14.66 1.72 -12.01
CA PHE A 358 -13.69 2.46 -11.23
C PHE A 358 -13.89 3.95 -11.50
N HIS A 359 -14.78 4.59 -10.72
CA HIS A 359 -15.14 5.98 -10.95
C HIS A 359 -13.95 6.89 -10.66
N GLY A 360 -13.73 7.87 -11.54
CA GLY A 360 -12.64 8.84 -11.38
C GLY A 360 -11.24 8.27 -11.55
N GLN A 361 -11.09 6.99 -11.92
CA GLN A 361 -9.78 6.38 -12.19
C GLN A 361 -9.57 6.15 -13.68
N ASP A 362 -8.47 6.67 -14.21
CA ASP A 362 -8.01 6.30 -15.54
C ASP A 362 -7.54 4.85 -15.56
N ARG A 363 -7.67 4.20 -16.72
CA ARG A 363 -7.14 2.84 -16.87
C ARG A 363 -5.62 2.91 -16.98
N PRO A 364 -4.88 2.22 -16.09
CA PRO A 364 -3.44 2.20 -16.19
C PRO A 364 -2.95 1.52 -17.45
N ASP A 365 -1.69 1.74 -17.84
CA ASP A 365 -1.05 0.97 -18.90
C ASP A 365 -0.96 -0.52 -18.49
N VAL A 366 -1.02 -1.45 -19.46
CA VAL A 366 -0.90 -2.90 -19.15
C VAL A 366 0.49 -3.30 -18.67
N MET A 367 1.49 -2.51 -19.01
CA MET A 367 2.89 -2.74 -18.65
C MET A 367 3.64 -1.42 -18.52
N ASP A 368 4.74 -1.43 -17.78
CA ASP A 368 5.65 -0.28 -17.76
C ASP A 368 6.64 -0.29 -18.95
N LYS A 369 7.32 0.83 -19.18
CA LYS A 369 8.33 1.00 -20.23
C LYS A 369 9.45 -0.05 -20.15
N ARG A 370 9.80 -0.53 -18.95
CA ARG A 370 10.84 -1.55 -18.75
C ARG A 370 10.37 -2.92 -19.20
N GLN A 371 9.12 -3.26 -18.93
CA GLN A 371 8.46 -4.49 -19.40
C GLN A 371 8.28 -4.46 -20.91
N ALA A 372 7.83 -3.34 -21.47
CA ALA A 372 7.73 -3.15 -22.92
C ALA A 372 9.08 -3.36 -23.60
N ARG A 373 10.15 -2.70 -23.13
CA ARG A 373 11.51 -2.87 -23.67
C ARG A 373 11.95 -4.34 -23.65
N ARG A 374 11.77 -5.05 -22.52
CA ARG A 374 12.13 -6.48 -22.42
C ARG A 374 11.37 -7.35 -23.41
N LEU A 375 10.07 -7.12 -23.56
CA LEU A 375 9.25 -7.86 -24.53
C LEU A 375 9.75 -7.64 -25.95
N LEU A 376 10.07 -6.39 -26.30
CA LEU A 376 10.59 -6.01 -27.61
C LEU A 376 11.98 -6.60 -27.87
N ASP A 377 12.90 -6.51 -26.92
CA ASP A 377 14.26 -7.06 -27.04
C ASP A 377 14.22 -8.57 -27.33
N VAL A 378 13.39 -9.32 -26.59
CA VAL A 378 13.22 -10.77 -26.80
C VAL A 378 12.55 -11.05 -28.15
N THR A 379 11.54 -10.27 -28.52
CA THR A 379 10.83 -10.46 -29.79
C THR A 379 11.74 -10.16 -30.98
N GLN A 380 12.53 -9.08 -30.92
CA GLN A 380 13.50 -8.72 -31.95
C GLN A 380 14.53 -9.84 -32.13
N LYS A 381 15.07 -10.39 -31.03
CA LYS A 381 16.00 -11.52 -31.10
C LYS A 381 15.37 -12.73 -31.81
N VAL A 382 14.13 -13.08 -31.46
CA VAL A 382 13.41 -14.17 -32.13
C VAL A 382 13.22 -13.89 -33.63
N LEU A 383 12.91 -12.65 -34.02
CA LEU A 383 12.76 -12.28 -35.43
C LEU A 383 14.10 -12.27 -36.18
N GLU A 384 15.17 -11.80 -35.55
CA GLU A 384 16.52 -11.77 -36.11
C GLU A 384 17.04 -13.19 -36.38
N GLU A 385 16.91 -14.10 -35.41
CA GLU A 385 17.27 -15.51 -35.55
C GLU A 385 16.56 -16.22 -36.72
N ASN A 386 15.44 -15.67 -37.20
CA ASN A 386 14.64 -16.22 -38.30
C ASN A 386 14.65 -15.34 -39.56
N GLY A 387 15.50 -14.31 -39.63
CA GLY A 387 15.61 -13.43 -40.80
C GLY A 387 14.37 -12.56 -41.06
N MET A 388 13.56 -12.29 -40.03
CA MET A 388 12.28 -11.57 -40.12
C MET A 388 12.33 -10.15 -39.51
N LEU A 389 13.48 -9.70 -39.00
CA LEU A 389 13.61 -8.44 -38.25
C LEU A 389 13.16 -7.21 -39.06
N GLU A 390 13.48 -7.16 -40.36
CA GLU A 390 13.09 -6.04 -41.23
C GLU A 390 11.59 -5.86 -41.36
N SER A 391 10.81 -6.91 -41.07
CA SER A 391 9.34 -6.87 -41.09
C SER A 391 8.73 -6.25 -39.82
N LEU A 392 9.54 -5.90 -38.81
CA LEU A 392 9.05 -5.28 -37.58
C LEU A 392 8.46 -3.89 -37.85
N PRO A 393 7.22 -3.60 -37.39
CA PRO A 393 6.60 -2.29 -37.58
C PRO A 393 7.45 -1.13 -37.04
N ALA A 394 7.62 -0.08 -37.84
CA ALA A 394 8.44 1.08 -37.48
C ALA A 394 7.99 1.74 -36.17
N GLY A 395 6.68 1.79 -35.91
CA GLY A 395 6.10 2.36 -34.69
C GLY A 395 6.42 1.62 -33.38
N LEU A 396 7.04 0.42 -33.47
CA LEU A 396 7.50 -0.36 -32.32
C LEU A 396 9.02 -0.30 -32.12
N ARG A 397 9.80 0.19 -33.12
CA ARG A 397 11.27 0.23 -33.04
C ARG A 397 11.76 1.20 -31.95
N ALA A 398 11.09 2.34 -31.80
CA ALA A 398 11.43 3.35 -30.80
C ALA A 398 10.81 3.10 -29.40
N CYS A 399 10.09 1.99 -29.22
CA CYS A 399 9.32 1.78 -28.01
C CYS A 399 10.24 1.41 -26.85
N GLY A 400 10.38 2.35 -25.90
CA GLY A 400 11.34 2.22 -24.82
C GLY A 400 12.77 2.56 -25.22
N GLU A 401 13.02 3.31 -26.29
CA GLU A 401 14.29 4.04 -26.41
C GLU A 401 14.38 5.12 -25.31
N LYS A 402 15.58 5.61 -25.00
CA LYS A 402 15.76 6.68 -24.01
C LYS A 402 15.11 7.95 -24.57
N ASP A 403 14.02 8.42 -23.94
CA ASP A 403 13.60 9.83 -24.07
C ASP A 403 14.75 10.75 -23.60
#